data_AF-A0A8J4AYC2-F1
#
_entry.id   AF-A0A8J4AYC2-F1
#
_cell.length_a   1.000
_cell.length_b   1.000
_cell.length_c   1.000
_cell.angle_alpha   90.00
_cell.angle_beta   90.00
_cell.angle_gamma   90.00
#
_symmetry.space_group_name_H-M   'P 1'
#
loop_
_entity.id
_entity.type
_entity.pdbx_description
1 polymer ?
#
loop_
_entity_poly.entity_id
_entity_poly.type
_entity_poly.pdbx_seq_one_letter_code
_entity_poly.pdbx_strand_id
1 'polypeptide(L)'
;LPCNGTVNGQPYNFFTQCSEVELYAWMDLAESYVQNTLKRDISLIKQRIAVLPTEMMASCKWAGMGSIGCSGTRCYSWINGAAATELSAYMHEMGHNMGLQHSGRAGYMSEYADKSCTMGSGRTCFNAPNLWRLKWASPLPGGDLNGTTLEVGQWKKFTIPNQSTAPQSFVRINPSWTLITGKESLSTDPLPADRELAPVYFISFRYRHYVFESFSTESNNRVHVYSFQGTQVSFRHLVPLNSDL
;
A
#
# COMPACT_ATOMS: atom_id res chain seq x y z
N LEU A 1 -19.40 -2.80 -22.64
CA LEU A 1 -19.66 -4.14 -22.04
C LEU A 1 -21.15 -4.24 -21.73
N PRO A 2 -21.78 -5.42 -21.79
CA PRO A 2 -23.18 -5.57 -21.41
C PRO A 2 -23.39 -5.21 -19.92
N CYS A 3 -24.39 -4.39 -19.63
CA CYS A 3 -24.61 -3.83 -18.28
C CYS A 3 -25.23 -4.81 -17.28
N ASN A 4 -25.79 -5.92 -17.75
CA ASN A 4 -26.26 -7.03 -16.95
C ASN A 4 -26.05 -8.33 -17.73
N GLY A 5 -26.03 -9.45 -17.02
CA GLY A 5 -25.83 -10.76 -17.64
C GLY A 5 -25.40 -11.80 -16.62
N THR A 6 -24.63 -12.78 -17.10
CA THR A 6 -24.09 -13.86 -16.28
C THR A 6 -22.61 -14.06 -16.60
N VAL A 7 -21.77 -14.15 -15.57
CA VAL A 7 -20.35 -14.54 -15.70
C VAL A 7 -20.11 -15.74 -14.79
N ASN A 8 -19.47 -16.79 -15.30
CA ASN A 8 -19.19 -18.02 -14.53
C ASN A 8 -20.41 -18.60 -13.79
N GLY A 9 -21.60 -18.51 -14.38
CA GLY A 9 -22.86 -18.97 -13.78
C GLY A 9 -23.48 -18.04 -12.72
N GLN A 10 -22.84 -16.92 -12.39
CA GLN A 10 -23.34 -15.93 -11.45
C GLN A 10 -23.94 -14.73 -12.19
N PRO A 11 -25.18 -14.29 -11.86
CA PRO A 11 -25.76 -13.10 -12.45
C PRO A 11 -25.02 -11.85 -11.95
N TYR A 12 -24.85 -10.86 -12.82
CA TYR A 12 -24.31 -9.56 -12.45
C TYR A 12 -25.22 -8.43 -12.94
N ASN A 13 -25.25 -7.32 -12.20
CA ASN A 13 -25.95 -6.11 -12.62
C ASN A 13 -25.17 -4.85 -12.24
N PHE A 14 -24.53 -4.26 -13.26
CA PHE A 14 -23.73 -3.04 -13.09
C PHE A 14 -24.56 -1.80 -12.74
N PHE A 15 -25.89 -1.80 -12.84
CA PHE A 15 -26.67 -0.62 -12.45
C PHE A 15 -26.94 -0.52 -10.95
N THR A 16 -26.94 -1.65 -10.25
CA THR A 16 -27.47 -1.71 -8.89
C THR A 16 -26.53 -2.39 -7.91
N GLN A 17 -25.56 -3.17 -8.39
CA GLN A 17 -24.71 -3.99 -7.55
C GLN A 17 -23.23 -3.60 -7.66
N CYS A 18 -22.49 -3.87 -6.59
CA CYS A 18 -21.05 -3.68 -6.50
C CYS A 18 -20.47 -4.75 -5.57
N SER A 19 -20.83 -6.01 -5.83
CA SER A 19 -20.29 -7.14 -5.10
C SER A 19 -19.03 -7.66 -5.79
N GLU A 20 -18.39 -8.65 -5.18
CA GLU A 20 -17.26 -9.37 -5.77
C GLU A 20 -17.58 -9.88 -7.20
N VAL A 21 -18.82 -10.33 -7.44
CA VAL A 21 -19.25 -10.82 -8.76
C VAL A 21 -19.17 -9.70 -9.81
N GLU A 22 -19.71 -8.51 -9.52
CA GLU A 22 -19.64 -7.37 -10.46
C GLU A 22 -18.20 -6.93 -10.71
N LEU A 23 -17.37 -6.87 -9.66
CA LEU A 23 -15.97 -6.48 -9.75
C LEU A 23 -15.20 -7.37 -10.73
N TYR A 24 -15.30 -8.68 -10.58
CA TYR A 24 -14.65 -9.61 -11.50
C TYR A 24 -15.33 -9.66 -12.86
N ALA A 25 -16.66 -9.49 -12.95
CA ALA A 25 -17.36 -9.42 -14.24
C ALA A 25 -16.85 -8.25 -15.10
N TRP A 26 -16.63 -7.05 -14.54
CA TRP A 26 -16.05 -5.94 -15.30
C TRP A 26 -14.68 -6.28 -15.87
N MET A 27 -13.82 -6.91 -15.07
CA MET A 27 -12.47 -7.31 -15.49
C MET A 27 -12.54 -8.38 -16.58
N ASP A 28 -13.24 -9.47 -16.35
CA ASP A 28 -13.31 -10.62 -17.26
C ASP A 28 -13.92 -10.25 -18.62
N LEU A 29 -14.99 -9.44 -18.61
CA LEU A 29 -15.63 -8.96 -19.84
C LEU A 29 -14.74 -7.96 -20.59
N ALA A 30 -14.03 -7.09 -19.89
CA ALA A 30 -13.07 -6.16 -20.50
C ALA A 30 -11.89 -6.92 -21.12
N GLU A 31 -11.28 -7.85 -20.39
CA GLU A 31 -10.20 -8.70 -20.90
C GLU A 31 -10.66 -9.50 -22.12
N SER A 32 -11.85 -10.09 -22.06
CA SER A 32 -12.44 -10.84 -23.18
C SER A 32 -12.65 -9.95 -24.40
N TYR A 33 -13.12 -8.71 -24.22
CA TYR A 33 -13.26 -7.77 -25.33
C TYR A 33 -11.91 -7.43 -25.96
N VAL A 34 -10.89 -7.13 -25.14
CA VAL A 34 -9.54 -6.81 -25.62
C VAL A 34 -8.92 -7.97 -26.41
N GLN A 35 -9.02 -9.20 -25.88
CA GLN A 35 -8.44 -10.37 -26.53
C GLN A 35 -9.25 -10.80 -27.77
N ASN A 36 -10.57 -10.92 -27.63
CA ASN A 36 -11.41 -11.53 -28.68
C ASN A 36 -11.85 -10.54 -29.74
N THR A 37 -12.05 -9.27 -29.38
CA THR A 37 -12.50 -8.23 -30.33
C THR A 37 -11.34 -7.41 -30.84
N LEU A 38 -10.52 -6.84 -29.95
CA LEU A 38 -9.39 -6.00 -30.35
C LEU A 38 -8.15 -6.79 -30.79
N LYS A 39 -8.17 -8.12 -30.61
CA LYS A 39 -7.07 -9.04 -30.99
C LYS A 39 -5.72 -8.62 -30.40
N ARG A 40 -5.72 -8.19 -29.14
CA ARG A 40 -4.50 -7.83 -28.40
C ARG A 40 -4.15 -8.90 -27.38
N ASP A 41 -2.90 -9.32 -27.39
CA ASP A 41 -2.35 -10.18 -26.35
C ASP A 41 -2.01 -9.35 -25.11
N ILE A 42 -2.62 -9.73 -23.98
CA ILE A 42 -2.42 -9.11 -22.66
C ILE A 42 -1.94 -10.13 -21.63
N SER A 43 -1.53 -11.32 -22.06
CA SER A 43 -1.13 -12.44 -21.20
C SER A 43 0.04 -12.10 -20.27
N LEU A 44 1.00 -11.30 -20.74
CA LEU A 44 2.18 -10.87 -19.99
C LEU A 44 1.92 -9.69 -19.04
N ILE A 45 0.82 -8.97 -19.24
CA ILE A 45 0.46 -7.86 -18.36
C ILE A 45 -0.14 -8.50 -17.10
N LYS A 46 0.40 -8.24 -15.91
CA LYS A 46 -0.16 -8.75 -14.65
C LYS A 46 -1.13 -7.78 -13.99
N GLN A 47 -0.82 -6.49 -14.06
CA GLN A 47 -1.67 -5.43 -13.54
C GLN A 47 -2.94 -5.30 -14.38
N ARG A 48 -4.07 -5.26 -13.69
CA ARG A 48 -5.39 -5.08 -14.26
C ARG A 48 -6.05 -3.93 -13.52
N ILE A 49 -6.25 -2.83 -14.23
CA ILE A 49 -6.89 -1.65 -13.69
C ILE A 49 -8.16 -1.41 -14.50
N ALA A 50 -9.31 -1.46 -13.84
CA ALA A 50 -10.59 -1.10 -14.43
C ALA A 50 -11.02 0.26 -13.89
N VAL A 51 -11.26 1.21 -14.80
CA VAL A 51 -11.94 2.46 -14.45
C VAL A 51 -13.43 2.24 -14.72
N LEU A 52 -14.21 2.29 -13.65
CA LEU A 52 -15.65 2.05 -13.69
C LEU A 52 -16.41 3.29 -14.17
N PRO A 53 -17.65 3.15 -14.65
CA PRO A 53 -18.52 4.30 -14.92
C PRO A 53 -18.73 5.18 -13.67
N THR A 54 -18.87 6.50 -13.85
CA THR A 54 -19.03 7.45 -12.73
C THR A 54 -20.32 7.20 -11.95
N GLU A 55 -21.36 6.70 -12.63
CA GLU A 55 -22.66 6.34 -12.07
C GLU A 55 -22.55 5.25 -10.99
N MET A 56 -21.45 4.48 -11.01
CA MET A 56 -21.23 3.41 -10.03
C MET A 56 -21.04 3.92 -8.60
N MET A 57 -20.76 5.21 -8.38
CA MET A 57 -20.66 5.78 -7.04
C MET A 57 -21.90 5.52 -6.16
N ALA A 58 -23.07 5.34 -6.76
CA ALA A 58 -24.29 5.01 -6.02
C ALA A 58 -24.22 3.63 -5.34
N SER A 59 -23.56 2.66 -5.97
CA SER A 59 -23.45 1.27 -5.49
C SER A 59 -22.07 0.94 -4.91
N CYS A 60 -21.00 1.47 -5.51
CA CYS A 60 -19.61 1.33 -5.09
C CYS A 60 -19.16 2.56 -4.29
N LYS A 61 -19.37 2.55 -2.96
CA LYS A 61 -19.10 3.69 -2.07
C LYS A 61 -17.63 3.85 -1.67
N TRP A 62 -16.73 3.72 -2.63
CA TRP A 62 -15.28 3.83 -2.47
C TRP A 62 -14.68 4.54 -3.70
N ALA A 63 -13.52 5.18 -3.52
CA ALA A 63 -12.80 5.84 -4.61
C ALA A 63 -12.01 4.83 -5.46
N GLY A 64 -11.40 3.85 -4.79
CA GLY A 64 -10.79 2.68 -5.40
C GLY A 64 -10.97 1.43 -4.55
N MET A 65 -10.67 0.27 -5.14
CA MET A 65 -10.55 -1.01 -4.45
C MET A 65 -9.44 -1.82 -5.12
N GLY A 66 -8.63 -2.53 -4.33
CA GLY A 66 -7.52 -3.31 -4.83
C GLY A 66 -7.42 -4.67 -4.14
N SER A 67 -6.99 -5.69 -4.89
CA SER A 67 -6.59 -6.96 -4.28
C SER A 67 -5.31 -6.77 -3.46
N ILE A 68 -5.28 -7.33 -2.25
CA ILE A 68 -4.06 -7.33 -1.43
C ILE A 68 -3.13 -8.43 -1.94
N GLY A 69 -1.99 -8.04 -2.48
CA GLY A 69 -1.18 -8.93 -3.30
C GLY A 69 -1.83 -9.21 -4.67
N CYS A 70 -1.29 -10.20 -5.37
CA CYS A 70 -1.84 -10.68 -6.63
C CYS A 70 -2.58 -11.99 -6.40
N SER A 71 -3.79 -12.11 -6.95
CA SER A 71 -4.54 -13.37 -6.96
C SER A 71 -4.04 -14.21 -8.13
N GLY A 72 -3.13 -15.14 -7.85
CA GLY A 72 -2.48 -15.95 -8.87
C GLY A 72 -1.60 -15.11 -9.81
N THR A 73 -1.93 -15.10 -11.10
CA THR A 73 -1.13 -14.42 -12.14
C THR A 73 -1.50 -12.95 -12.37
N ARG A 74 -2.58 -12.46 -11.76
CA ARG A 74 -3.13 -11.11 -11.99
C ARG A 74 -3.25 -10.33 -10.68
N CYS A 75 -3.11 -9.01 -10.78
CA CYS A 75 -3.26 -8.09 -9.65
C CYS A 75 -4.31 -7.05 -10.06
N TYR A 76 -5.39 -6.95 -9.29
CA TYR A 76 -6.59 -6.21 -9.69
C TYR A 76 -6.73 -4.92 -8.89
N SER A 77 -7.08 -3.86 -9.60
CA SER A 77 -7.51 -2.58 -9.04
C SER A 77 -8.74 -2.09 -9.79
N TRP A 78 -9.75 -1.65 -9.06
CA TRP A 78 -10.94 -1.01 -9.57
C TRP A 78 -10.93 0.43 -9.11
N ILE A 79 -11.08 1.37 -10.04
CA ILE A 79 -11.14 2.79 -9.77
C ILE A 79 -12.54 3.25 -10.09
N ASN A 80 -13.20 3.89 -9.12
CA ASN A 80 -14.50 4.49 -9.35
C ASN A 80 -14.37 5.61 -10.39
N GLY A 81 -15.32 5.69 -11.33
CA GLY A 81 -15.29 6.70 -12.38
C GLY A 81 -15.27 8.14 -11.86
N ALA A 82 -15.83 8.41 -10.67
CA ALA A 82 -15.73 9.74 -10.07
C ALA A 82 -14.31 10.08 -9.59
N ALA A 83 -13.48 9.08 -9.32
CA ALA A 83 -12.07 9.21 -8.95
C ALA A 83 -11.13 8.96 -10.15
N ALA A 84 -11.66 8.87 -11.38
CA ALA A 84 -10.88 8.49 -12.55
C ALA A 84 -9.68 9.42 -12.84
N THR A 85 -9.75 10.69 -12.41
CA THR A 85 -8.66 11.67 -12.55
C THR A 85 -7.75 11.78 -11.32
N GLU A 86 -8.04 11.03 -10.25
CA GLU A 86 -7.31 11.09 -9.00
C GLU A 86 -6.17 10.07 -8.98
N LEU A 87 -4.98 10.47 -9.46
CA LEU A 87 -3.80 9.60 -9.51
C LEU A 87 -3.43 8.95 -8.17
N SER A 88 -3.76 9.58 -7.04
CA SER A 88 -3.56 9.00 -5.71
C SER A 88 -4.41 7.76 -5.45
N ALA A 89 -5.63 7.68 -6.01
CA ALA A 89 -6.46 6.49 -5.91
C ALA A 89 -5.79 5.30 -6.64
N TYR A 90 -5.29 5.51 -7.85
CA TYR A 90 -4.53 4.49 -8.58
C TYR A 90 -3.30 4.04 -7.80
N MET A 91 -2.52 4.97 -7.25
CA MET A 91 -1.34 4.66 -6.44
C MET A 91 -1.70 3.86 -5.18
N HIS A 92 -2.81 4.20 -4.50
CA HIS A 92 -3.33 3.50 -3.33
C HIS A 92 -3.69 2.04 -3.67
N GLU A 93 -4.52 1.84 -4.69
CA GLU A 93 -4.99 0.49 -5.06
C GLU A 93 -3.88 -0.39 -5.63
N MET A 94 -2.95 0.19 -6.40
CA MET A 94 -1.76 -0.54 -6.83
C MET A 94 -0.82 -0.85 -5.66
N GLY A 95 -0.81 -0.03 -4.61
CA GLY A 95 -0.11 -0.32 -3.36
C GLY A 95 -0.62 -1.60 -2.71
N HIS A 96 -1.95 -1.80 -2.67
CA HIS A 96 -2.53 -3.06 -2.21
C HIS A 96 -2.06 -4.25 -3.04
N ASN A 97 -1.95 -4.13 -4.36
CA ASN A 97 -1.43 -5.22 -5.21
C ASN A 97 0.02 -5.61 -4.87
N MET A 98 0.81 -4.69 -4.30
CA MET A 98 2.16 -4.95 -3.79
C MET A 98 2.16 -5.47 -2.34
N GLY A 99 0.98 -5.76 -1.80
CA GLY A 99 0.74 -6.25 -0.46
C GLY A 99 0.59 -5.16 0.59
N LEU A 100 0.68 -3.87 0.25
CA LEU A 100 0.59 -2.78 1.22
C LEU A 100 -0.78 -2.74 1.90
N GLN A 101 -0.77 -2.32 3.15
CA GLN A 101 -1.96 -2.13 3.99
C GLN A 101 -2.16 -0.64 4.21
N HIS A 102 -3.35 -0.26 4.69
CA HIS A 102 -3.63 1.12 5.03
C HIS A 102 -2.64 1.69 6.05
N SER A 103 -2.38 3.00 5.95
CA SER A 103 -1.52 3.74 6.86
C SER A 103 -2.35 4.67 7.74
N GLY A 104 -2.48 4.28 9.02
CA GLY A 104 -3.14 5.06 10.05
C GLY A 104 -2.20 6.03 10.77
N ARG A 105 -2.73 6.76 11.75
CA ARG A 105 -1.98 7.64 12.64
C ARG A 105 -2.22 7.22 14.08
N ALA A 106 -1.15 7.05 14.85
CA ALA A 106 -1.25 6.74 16.27
C ALA A 106 -2.19 7.74 16.98
N GLY A 107 -3.10 7.21 17.81
CA GLY A 107 -4.14 8.00 18.48
C GLY A 107 -5.41 8.28 17.65
N TYR A 108 -5.51 7.79 16.41
CA TYR A 108 -6.71 7.91 15.57
C TYR A 108 -7.24 6.53 15.19
N MET A 109 -8.56 6.34 15.23
CA MET A 109 -9.21 5.07 14.87
C MET A 109 -9.27 4.81 13.36
N SER A 110 -9.09 5.85 12.53
CA SER A 110 -9.19 5.70 11.08
C SER A 110 -7.90 5.11 10.51
N GLU A 111 -8.05 4.03 9.75
CA GLU A 111 -6.96 3.39 9.00
C GLU A 111 -6.36 4.28 7.89
N TYR A 112 -7.04 5.36 7.51
CA TYR A 112 -6.57 6.35 6.52
C TYR A 112 -5.98 7.62 7.14
N ALA A 113 -5.78 7.64 8.47
CA ALA A 113 -5.41 8.86 9.18
C ALA A 113 -3.98 9.36 8.88
N ASP A 114 -3.11 8.59 8.23
CA ASP A 114 -1.81 9.07 7.76
C ASP A 114 -1.95 9.96 6.52
N LYS A 115 -1.96 11.28 6.73
CA LYS A 115 -1.96 12.27 5.65
C LYS A 115 -0.61 12.41 4.94
N SER A 116 0.43 11.73 5.42
CA SER A 116 1.75 11.71 4.80
C SER A 116 1.94 10.54 3.84
N CYS A 117 1.00 9.61 3.73
CA CYS A 117 1.14 8.43 2.90
C CYS A 117 -0.06 8.25 1.97
N THR A 118 0.18 7.86 0.72
CA THR A 118 -0.91 7.46 -0.18
C THR A 118 -1.68 6.24 0.29
N MET A 119 -1.10 5.35 1.11
CA MET A 119 -1.85 4.26 1.76
C MET A 119 -2.69 4.74 2.95
N GLY A 120 -2.53 5.99 3.37
CA GLY A 120 -3.46 6.68 4.23
C GLY A 120 -4.38 7.55 3.38
N SER A 121 -4.44 8.84 3.67
CA SER A 121 -5.22 9.83 2.91
C SER A 121 -4.34 10.89 2.22
N GLY A 122 -3.02 10.69 2.22
CA GLY A 122 -2.06 11.63 1.66
C GLY A 122 -2.03 11.59 0.12
N ARG A 123 -2.01 12.77 -0.52
CA ARG A 123 -1.62 12.90 -1.93
C ARG A 123 -0.10 12.98 -2.03
N THR A 124 0.56 11.95 -1.55
CA THR A 124 2.00 11.88 -1.29
C THR A 124 2.57 10.55 -1.78
N CYS A 125 3.90 10.40 -1.87
CA CYS A 125 4.50 9.07 -2.05
C CYS A 125 4.28 8.20 -0.80
N PHE A 126 4.57 6.89 -0.91
CA PHE A 126 4.59 5.97 0.22
C PHE A 126 5.50 6.49 1.37
N ASN A 127 5.09 6.28 2.62
CA ASN A 127 5.92 6.56 3.80
C ASN A 127 7.10 5.56 3.93
N ALA A 128 8.04 5.85 4.83
CA ALA A 128 9.26 5.05 4.99
C ALA A 128 9.01 3.56 5.26
N PRO A 129 8.07 3.15 6.15
CA PRO A 129 7.78 1.72 6.35
C PRO A 129 7.33 1.01 5.07
N ASN A 130 6.45 1.64 4.28
CA ASN A 130 5.98 1.07 3.02
C ASN A 130 7.10 0.98 1.98
N LEU A 131 7.92 2.03 1.82
CA LEU A 131 9.08 1.99 0.92
C LEU A 131 10.10 0.92 1.31
N TRP A 132 10.37 0.75 2.61
CA TRP A 132 11.24 -0.30 3.12
C TRP A 132 10.70 -1.69 2.80
N ARG A 133 9.39 -1.91 3.01
CA ARG A 133 8.74 -3.19 2.72
C ARG A 133 8.80 -3.55 1.23
N LEU A 134 8.66 -2.56 0.36
CA LEU A 134 8.82 -2.70 -1.09
C LEU A 134 10.29 -2.78 -1.53
N LYS A 135 11.24 -2.54 -0.62
CA LYS A 135 12.69 -2.41 -0.91
C LYS A 135 13.01 -1.29 -1.89
N TRP A 136 12.16 -0.27 -1.97
CA TRP A 136 12.36 0.91 -2.82
C TRP A 136 13.26 1.94 -2.17
N ALA A 137 13.36 1.92 -0.85
CA ALA A 137 14.33 2.69 -0.09
C ALA A 137 14.90 1.84 1.04
N SER A 138 16.10 2.18 1.49
CA SER A 138 16.80 1.53 2.58
C SER A 138 17.23 2.52 3.66
N PRO A 139 17.60 2.04 4.87
CA PRO A 139 18.16 2.89 5.89
C PRO A 139 19.44 3.59 5.40
N LEU A 140 19.73 4.75 5.98
CA LEU A 140 21.03 5.40 5.84
C LEU A 140 22.16 4.47 6.30
N PRO A 141 23.39 4.62 5.80
CA PRO A 141 24.55 3.90 6.34
C PRO A 141 24.65 4.09 7.85
N GLY A 142 24.69 2.98 8.61
CA GLY A 142 24.67 2.99 10.07
C GLY A 142 23.33 3.38 10.71
N GLY A 143 22.28 3.59 9.91
CA GLY A 143 20.94 4.00 10.32
C GLY A 143 19.93 2.87 10.48
N ASP A 144 20.35 1.60 10.42
CA ASP A 144 19.53 0.44 10.82
C ASP A 144 19.91 0.05 12.25
N LEU A 145 19.17 0.61 13.20
CA LEU A 145 19.46 0.56 14.63
C LEU A 145 18.70 -0.57 15.32
N ASN A 146 19.39 -1.36 16.12
CA ASN A 146 18.84 -2.39 16.99
C ASN A 146 19.75 -2.57 18.22
N GLY A 147 19.46 -3.56 19.08
CA GLY A 147 20.20 -3.76 20.34
C GLY A 147 21.69 -4.09 20.18
N THR A 148 22.15 -4.42 18.97
CA THR A 148 23.57 -4.65 18.67
C THR A 148 24.24 -3.47 17.97
N THR A 149 23.48 -2.57 17.33
CA THR A 149 24.02 -1.45 16.56
C THR A 149 23.83 -0.09 17.24
N LEU A 150 23.04 -0.04 18.32
CA LEU A 150 22.86 1.13 19.19
C LEU A 150 23.22 0.76 20.64
N GLU A 151 24.44 1.11 21.05
CA GLU A 151 24.94 0.87 22.41
C GLU A 151 24.18 1.71 23.45
N VAL A 152 24.03 1.14 24.64
CA VAL A 152 23.36 1.80 25.77
C VAL A 152 24.10 3.09 26.13
N GLY A 153 23.35 4.19 26.27
CA GLY A 153 23.89 5.50 26.62
C GLY A 153 24.61 6.23 25.49
N GLN A 154 24.64 5.67 24.28
CA GLN A 154 25.25 6.31 23.11
C GLN A 154 24.20 6.98 22.22
N TRP A 155 24.54 8.17 21.72
CA TRP A 155 23.72 8.91 20.76
C TRP A 155 24.28 8.72 19.36
N LYS A 156 23.41 8.61 18.35
CA LYS A 156 23.80 8.62 16.93
C LYS A 156 23.24 9.89 16.28
N LYS A 157 24.05 10.52 15.42
CA LYS A 157 23.66 11.70 14.64
C LYS A 157 23.58 11.32 13.16
N PHE A 158 22.48 11.69 12.51
CA PHE A 158 22.25 11.47 11.10
C PHE A 158 21.87 12.77 10.41
N THR A 159 22.31 12.94 9.15
CA THR A 159 21.74 13.92 8.23
C THR A 159 20.82 13.17 7.29
N ILE A 160 19.51 13.41 7.40
CA ILE A 160 18.50 12.66 6.65
C ILE A 160 18.15 13.44 5.39
N PRO A 161 18.44 12.92 4.18
CA PRO A 161 18.01 13.55 2.95
C PRO A 161 16.48 13.43 2.80
N ASN A 162 15.91 14.17 1.86
CA ASN A 162 14.49 14.01 1.55
C ASN A 162 14.18 12.62 1.01
N GLN A 163 13.16 11.99 1.58
CA GLN A 163 12.77 10.60 1.28
C GLN A 163 12.50 10.37 -0.20
N SER A 164 11.80 11.28 -0.84
CA SER A 164 11.29 11.10 -2.21
C SER A 164 12.38 11.27 -3.28
N THR A 165 13.59 11.66 -2.89
CA THR A 165 14.69 11.99 -3.81
C THR A 165 15.97 11.20 -3.52
N ALA A 166 15.95 10.27 -2.56
CA ALA A 166 17.12 9.49 -2.18
C ALA A 166 16.77 8.01 -1.94
N PRO A 167 17.58 7.05 -2.43
CA PRO A 167 17.35 5.62 -2.19
C PRO A 167 17.69 5.20 -0.75
N GLN A 168 18.53 5.97 -0.06
CA GLN A 168 18.84 5.80 1.37
C GLN A 168 18.38 7.05 2.11
N SER A 169 17.29 6.96 2.86
CA SER A 169 16.55 8.19 3.20
C SER A 169 15.77 8.15 4.50
N PHE A 170 16.01 7.16 5.34
CA PHE A 170 15.43 7.07 6.66
C PHE A 170 16.37 6.40 7.64
N VAL A 171 16.10 6.58 8.93
CA VAL A 171 16.66 5.77 10.02
C VAL A 171 15.58 4.78 10.43
N ARG A 172 15.95 3.51 10.59
CA ARG A 172 15.08 2.46 11.11
C ARG A 172 15.56 2.10 12.51
N ILE A 173 14.64 2.06 13.46
CA ILE A 173 14.92 1.67 14.84
C ILE A 173 14.06 0.45 15.13
N ASN A 174 14.69 -0.71 15.18
CA ASN A 174 14.10 -1.95 15.66
C ASN A 174 14.48 -2.13 17.13
N PRO A 175 13.59 -1.80 18.08
CA PRO A 175 13.89 -1.83 19.51
C PRO A 175 13.92 -3.27 20.06
N SER A 176 14.84 -4.10 19.56
CA SER A 176 15.00 -5.51 19.92
C SER A 176 15.37 -5.74 21.40
N TRP A 177 15.64 -4.67 22.14
CA TRP A 177 15.98 -4.67 23.56
C TRP A 177 14.76 -4.46 24.48
N THR A 178 13.56 -4.25 23.93
CA THR A 178 12.36 -4.00 24.75
C THR A 178 11.15 -4.77 24.24
N LEU A 179 10.31 -5.17 25.18
CA LEU A 179 9.01 -5.77 24.94
C LEU A 179 7.96 -4.78 25.43
N ILE A 180 6.87 -4.60 24.68
CA ILE A 180 5.74 -3.79 25.14
C ILE A 180 4.70 -4.68 25.82
N THR A 181 4.20 -4.19 26.95
CA THR A 181 3.05 -4.77 27.64
C THR A 181 1.80 -3.95 27.30
N GLY A 182 0.90 -4.51 26.49
CA GLY A 182 -0.48 -4.04 26.33
C GLY A 182 -0.71 -2.76 25.49
N LYS A 183 -1.63 -2.89 24.52
CA LYS A 183 -2.46 -1.82 23.92
C LYS A 183 -1.79 -0.66 23.14
N GLU A 184 -0.63 -0.86 22.51
CA GLU A 184 -0.26 0.03 21.39
C GLU A 184 -0.80 -0.45 20.03
N SER A 185 -1.50 -1.59 20.02
CA SER A 185 -2.29 -2.03 18.87
C SER A 185 -3.69 -1.42 18.94
N LEU A 186 -4.03 -0.58 17.96
CA LEU A 186 -5.40 -0.09 17.74
C LEU A 186 -6.28 -1.11 17.00
N SER A 187 -5.77 -2.33 16.76
CA SER A 187 -6.57 -3.42 16.22
C SER A 187 -7.53 -3.95 17.28
N THR A 188 -8.81 -4.05 16.92
CA THR A 188 -9.86 -4.67 17.74
C THR A 188 -9.75 -6.19 17.84
N ASP A 189 -8.78 -6.81 17.14
CA ASP A 189 -8.53 -8.24 17.29
C ASP A 189 -7.76 -8.51 18.59
N PRO A 190 -8.28 -9.39 19.47
CA PRO A 190 -7.57 -9.78 20.68
C PRO A 190 -6.35 -10.62 20.30
N LEU A 191 -5.19 -9.98 20.21
CA LEU A 191 -3.92 -10.70 20.19
C LEU A 191 -3.72 -11.40 21.54
N PRO A 192 -3.21 -12.65 21.56
CA PRO A 192 -3.01 -13.40 22.80
C PRO A 192 -2.08 -12.63 23.75
N ALA A 193 -2.43 -12.71 25.04
CA ALA A 193 -1.81 -11.92 26.10
C ALA A 193 -0.53 -12.56 26.62
N ASP A 194 0.64 -12.06 26.19
CA ASP A 194 1.90 -12.04 26.95
C ASP A 194 3.08 -11.48 26.12
N ARG A 195 3.26 -10.16 26.16
CA ARG A 195 4.40 -9.38 25.61
C ARG A 195 4.47 -9.35 24.08
N GLU A 196 4.14 -8.20 23.51
CA GLU A 196 4.31 -7.94 22.08
C GLU A 196 5.68 -7.29 21.84
N LEU A 197 6.29 -7.53 20.68
CA LEU A 197 7.52 -6.82 20.29
C LEU A 197 7.19 -5.34 20.18
N ALA A 198 8.07 -4.49 20.71
CA ALA A 198 7.94 -3.05 20.49
C ALA A 198 7.93 -2.72 18.99
N PRO A 199 7.11 -1.76 18.54
CA PRO A 199 7.01 -1.43 17.12
C PRO A 199 8.36 -1.00 16.56
N VAL A 200 8.59 -1.30 15.28
CA VAL A 200 9.74 -0.77 14.55
C VAL A 200 9.41 0.68 14.19
N TYR A 201 10.32 1.59 14.49
CA TYR A 201 10.19 3.00 14.16
C TYR A 201 10.99 3.35 12.90
N PHE A 202 10.43 4.25 12.09
CA PHE A 202 11.09 4.80 10.92
C PHE A 202 11.08 6.32 11.02
N ILE A 203 12.24 6.94 10.84
CA ILE A 203 12.43 8.39 10.91
C ILE A 203 12.86 8.87 9.52
N SER A 204 12.07 9.73 8.90
CA SER A 204 12.37 10.26 7.56
C SER A 204 12.15 11.76 7.51
N PHE A 205 12.89 12.45 6.65
CA PHE A 205 12.66 13.86 6.36
C PHE A 205 11.85 14.00 5.07
N ARG A 206 10.79 14.80 5.09
CA ARG A 206 9.91 15.00 3.94
C ARG A 206 9.50 16.46 3.78
N TYR A 207 9.43 16.89 2.53
CA TYR A 207 8.94 18.21 2.16
C TYR A 207 8.05 18.13 0.91
N ARG A 208 7.29 19.19 0.69
CA ARG A 208 6.37 19.35 -0.44
C ARG A 208 7.16 19.45 -1.73
N HIS A 209 6.93 18.51 -2.64
CA HIS A 209 7.57 18.45 -3.94
C HIS A 209 6.56 18.09 -5.02
N TYR A 210 6.39 18.96 -6.00
CA TYR A 210 5.48 18.73 -7.12
C TYR A 210 6.00 17.60 -8.04
N VAL A 211 5.19 16.73 -8.62
CA VAL A 211 3.72 16.57 -8.50
C VAL A 211 3.28 15.66 -7.34
N PHE A 212 4.20 14.89 -6.76
CA PHE A 212 3.85 13.68 -6.01
C PHE A 212 3.83 13.83 -4.48
N GLU A 213 4.33 14.92 -3.91
CA GLU A 213 4.42 15.14 -2.46
C GLU A 213 3.61 16.38 -2.04
N SER A 214 2.29 16.27 -2.02
CA SER A 214 1.38 17.38 -1.72
C SER A 214 1.08 17.52 -0.22
N PHE A 215 2.11 17.79 0.59
CA PHE A 215 1.95 18.03 2.02
C PHE A 215 1.14 19.29 2.35
N SER A 216 0.35 19.26 3.42
CA SER A 216 -0.20 20.47 4.05
C SER A 216 0.94 21.35 4.59
N THR A 217 0.64 22.62 4.90
CA THR A 217 1.65 23.53 5.48
C THR A 217 2.21 23.01 6.80
N GLU A 218 1.38 22.36 7.62
CA GLU A 218 1.79 21.83 8.93
C GLU A 218 2.75 20.63 8.81
N SER A 219 2.53 19.77 7.83
CA SER A 219 3.30 18.53 7.61
C SER A 219 4.49 18.71 6.66
N ASN A 220 4.62 19.87 6.03
CA ASN A 220 5.70 20.20 5.11
C ASN A 220 7.01 20.54 5.84
N ASN A 221 8.16 20.12 5.28
CA ASN A 221 9.49 20.41 5.78
C ASN A 221 9.69 19.91 7.23
N ARG A 222 9.29 18.67 7.47
CA ARG A 222 9.30 18.03 8.80
C ARG A 222 10.02 16.70 8.76
N VAL A 223 10.55 16.32 9.92
CA VAL A 223 10.89 14.95 10.22
C VAL A 223 9.63 14.23 10.65
N HIS A 224 9.30 13.14 9.97
CA HIS A 224 8.17 12.27 10.27
C HIS A 224 8.68 11.01 10.99
N VAL A 225 7.96 10.60 12.02
CA VAL A 225 8.20 9.36 12.75
C VAL A 225 7.02 8.43 12.51
N TYR A 226 7.32 7.24 12.02
CA TYR A 226 6.34 6.19 11.74
C TYR A 226 6.59 5.01 12.65
N SER A 227 5.52 4.35 13.09
CA SER A 227 5.58 3.05 13.77
C SER A 227 5.04 1.96 12.86
N PHE A 228 5.60 0.76 12.97
CA PHE A 228 5.19 -0.41 12.20
C PHE A 228 5.19 -1.64 13.11
N GLN A 229 4.03 -2.29 13.21
CA GLN A 229 3.78 -3.49 14.03
C GLN A 229 3.61 -4.76 13.18
N GLY A 230 3.95 -4.72 11.89
CA GLY A 230 3.80 -5.88 11.01
C GLY A 230 4.97 -6.88 11.07
N THR A 231 4.67 -8.16 10.98
CA THR A 231 5.64 -9.26 10.83
C THR A 231 5.84 -9.71 9.37
N GLN A 232 5.13 -9.11 8.41
CA GLN A 232 5.16 -9.56 7.01
C GLN A 232 6.48 -9.21 6.31
N VAL A 233 7.39 -10.19 6.29
CA VAL A 233 8.44 -10.30 5.28
C VAL A 233 7.81 -10.30 3.89
N SER A 234 8.33 -9.50 2.95
CA SER A 234 7.94 -9.61 1.54
C SER A 234 8.11 -11.08 1.13
N PHE A 235 7.04 -11.78 0.77
CA PHE A 235 7.18 -13.12 0.22
C PHE A 235 8.06 -13.01 -1.02
N ARG A 236 9.28 -13.51 -0.91
CA ARG A 236 10.04 -13.98 -2.06
C ARG A 236 9.20 -15.10 -2.66
N HIS A 237 8.42 -14.82 -3.70
CA HIS A 237 8.31 -15.82 -4.76
C HIS A 237 9.68 -15.86 -5.43
N LEU A 238 10.60 -16.62 -4.80
CA LEU A 238 11.69 -17.24 -5.53
C LEU A 238 11.01 -18.19 -6.50
N VAL A 239 10.82 -17.75 -7.73
CA VAL A 239 10.78 -18.69 -8.84
C VAL A 239 12.15 -19.36 -8.83
N PRO A 240 12.25 -20.70 -8.73
CA PRO A 240 13.52 -21.36 -8.97
C PRO A 240 13.99 -20.94 -10.36
N LEU A 241 15.18 -20.34 -10.44
CA LEU A 241 15.96 -20.39 -11.67
C LEU A 241 16.26 -21.88 -11.87
N ASN A 242 15.43 -22.56 -12.65
CA ASN A 242 15.88 -23.79 -13.28
C ASN A 242 16.96 -23.37 -14.27
N SER A 243 18.20 -23.66 -13.88
CA SER A 243 19.31 -23.84 -14.80
C SER A 243 18.95 -24.99 -15.73
N ASP A 244 18.56 -24.67 -16.95
CA ASP A 244 18.71 -25.50 -18.14
C ASP A 244 18.82 -24.56 -19.35
N LEU A 245 20.03 -24.01 -19.49
CA LEU A 245 20.75 -23.77 -20.76
C LEU A 245 22.21 -24.19 -20.52
#